data_AF-A0A8C5KP79-F1
#
_entry.id   AF-A0A8C5KP79-F1
#
_cell.length_a   1.000
_cell.length_b   1.000
_cell.length_c   1.000
_cell.angle_alpha   90.00
_cell.angle_beta   90.00
_cell.angle_gamma   90.00
#
_symmetry.space_group_name_H-M   'P 1'
#
loop_
_entity.id
_entity.type
_entity.pdbx_description
1 polymer ?
#
loop_
_entity_poly.entity_id
_entity_poly.type
_entity_poly.pdbx_seq_one_letter_code
_entity_poly.pdbx_strand_id
1 'polypeptide(L)'
;MALLTHLLVCVFGMGSWVAINGLWVELPLLVTELPEKWHLPSYLTVVIQLANIGPLLVTLLHRFRPGCLEEVPVIFVILGVGTAACILLAFLWNVTSWVRGGHHSIAFIVLTFFLALVDCTSSVTFLPFMSQLPTYYLTSFFVGEGLSGLLPALVALAQGSGVSTCVNVSETSAPTLSPVTSRETHITQVPSMSPLAGHLESRYVPPRFSPLLFFLLLSLMMACCLVAFFLLQRQPWGRHGSVEDLLHSQVTLHSIRPREDKDVGSLGTTAGSQSKAPREDSAAPLRPAQLAFIYTVVAFVNALTNGVLPSVQTYSCLPYGPVAYHLSATLSNVASPLSCFLSIFLPNRSLPFLGMLTVLGTGFGAYNMAMAAMSPCPALQGHWGGEVLIVISWVLFTSCLSYVKVMLGVILRDRSRSALLWCGAAVQLGSLVGALLMFPLVNVLRLFSSADYCSLDCSA
;
A
#
# COMPACT_ATOMS: atom_id res chain seq x y z
N MET A 1 24.13 24.10 -2.36
CA MET A 1 23.54 23.50 -3.59
C MET A 1 23.24 22.02 -3.39
N ALA A 2 24.21 21.17 -3.01
CA ALA A 2 23.97 19.72 -2.82
C ALA A 2 22.83 19.37 -1.85
N LEU A 3 22.77 20.01 -0.66
CA LEU A 3 21.69 19.77 0.31
C LEU A 3 20.29 20.08 -0.26
N LEU A 4 20.18 21.17 -1.03
CA LEU A 4 18.92 21.55 -1.67
C LEU A 4 18.50 20.50 -2.69
N THR A 5 19.42 19.99 -3.50
CA THR A 5 19.13 18.93 -4.48
C THR A 5 18.73 17.63 -3.79
N HIS A 6 19.39 17.24 -2.69
CA HIS A 6 18.97 16.09 -1.87
C HIS A 6 17.54 16.26 -1.31
N LEU A 7 17.20 17.45 -0.83
CA LEU A 7 15.86 17.75 -0.33
C LEU A 7 14.82 17.70 -1.46
N LEU A 8 15.12 18.29 -2.62
CA LEU A 8 14.22 18.26 -3.78
C LEU A 8 13.99 16.83 -4.29
N VAL A 9 15.04 16.01 -4.36
CA VAL A 9 14.95 14.60 -4.74
C VAL A 9 14.13 13.80 -3.72
N CYS A 10 14.32 14.07 -2.43
CA CYS A 10 13.54 13.46 -1.36
C CYS A 10 12.05 13.83 -1.49
N VAL A 11 11.73 15.11 -1.69
CA VAL A 11 10.36 15.57 -1.89
C VAL A 11 9.76 14.96 -3.16
N PHE A 12 10.51 14.89 -4.26
CA PHE A 12 10.09 14.24 -5.50
C PHE A 12 9.79 12.75 -5.29
N GLY A 13 10.64 12.04 -4.55
CA GLY A 13 10.45 10.62 -4.22
C GLY A 13 9.16 10.33 -3.43
N MET A 14 8.71 11.27 -2.58
CA MET A 14 7.43 11.12 -1.86
C MET A 14 6.23 10.97 -2.82
N GLY A 15 6.27 11.64 -3.97
CA GLY A 15 5.18 11.62 -4.96
C GLY A 15 4.94 10.28 -5.63
N SER A 16 5.72 9.24 -5.29
CA SER A 16 5.59 7.90 -5.84
C SER A 16 4.40 7.11 -5.29
N TRP A 17 4.08 7.28 -4.00
CA TRP A 17 3.08 6.48 -3.29
C TRP A 17 2.25 7.27 -2.27
N VAL A 18 2.47 8.59 -2.13
CA VAL A 18 1.86 9.39 -1.06
C VAL A 18 0.33 9.39 -1.13
N ALA A 19 -0.25 9.33 -2.34
CA ALA A 19 -1.69 9.39 -2.51
C ALA A 19 -2.37 8.10 -2.02
N ILE A 20 -1.94 6.93 -2.51
CA ILE A 20 -2.51 5.65 -2.11
C ILE A 20 -2.17 5.32 -0.65
N ASN A 21 -0.96 5.60 -0.20
CA ASN A 21 -0.62 5.43 1.22
C ASN A 21 -1.50 6.33 2.11
N GLY A 22 -1.76 7.56 1.69
CA GLY A 22 -2.69 8.48 2.34
C GLY A 22 -4.10 7.92 2.44
N LEU A 23 -4.61 7.30 1.38
CA LEU A 23 -5.94 6.67 1.39
C LEU A 23 -6.02 5.48 2.33
N TRP A 24 -4.98 4.64 2.38
CA TRP A 24 -4.96 3.48 3.28
C TRP A 24 -4.92 3.87 4.75
N VAL A 25 -4.22 4.95 5.13
CA VAL A 25 -4.21 5.41 6.54
C VAL A 25 -5.50 6.11 6.95
N GLU A 26 -6.23 6.72 6.02
CA GLU A 26 -7.53 7.36 6.29
C GLU A 26 -8.71 6.36 6.21
N LEU A 27 -8.45 5.15 5.72
CA LEU A 27 -9.46 4.10 5.55
C LEU A 27 -10.28 3.79 6.82
N PRO A 28 -9.70 3.79 8.05
CA PRO A 28 -10.46 3.65 9.29
C PRO A 28 -11.60 4.64 9.48
N LEU A 29 -11.50 5.85 8.91
CA LEU A 29 -12.58 6.83 8.89
C LEU A 29 -13.46 6.66 7.65
N LEU A 30 -12.89 6.41 6.47
CA LEU A 30 -13.68 6.28 5.25
C LEU A 30 -14.67 5.12 5.29
N VAL A 31 -14.32 4.01 5.94
CA VAL A 31 -15.17 2.84 6.14
C VAL A 31 -16.43 3.16 6.97
N THR A 32 -16.43 4.25 7.74
CA THR A 32 -17.55 4.63 8.60
C THR A 32 -18.53 5.56 7.89
N GLU A 33 -18.03 6.36 6.95
CA GLU A 33 -18.79 7.40 6.24
C GLU A 33 -19.27 6.95 4.85
N LEU A 34 -18.46 6.17 4.12
CA LEU A 34 -18.77 5.78 2.75
C LEU A 34 -19.75 4.60 2.70
N PRO A 35 -20.65 4.56 1.70
CA PRO A 35 -21.73 3.58 1.64
C PRO A 35 -21.24 2.14 1.46
N GLU A 36 -20.03 1.93 0.95
CA GLU A 36 -19.40 0.61 0.81
C GLU A 36 -19.01 -0.03 2.16
N LYS A 37 -18.87 0.77 3.22
CA LYS A 37 -18.52 0.32 4.57
C LYS A 37 -17.31 -0.63 4.59
N TRP A 38 -17.43 -1.79 5.26
CA TRP A 38 -16.33 -2.74 5.46
C TRP A 38 -15.86 -3.40 4.16
N HIS A 39 -16.63 -3.28 3.08
CA HIS A 39 -16.24 -3.75 1.75
C HIS A 39 -15.27 -2.79 1.05
N LEU A 40 -15.20 -1.52 1.46
CA LEU A 40 -14.39 -0.47 0.81
C LEU A 40 -12.93 -0.89 0.53
N PRO A 41 -12.17 -1.51 1.47
CA PRO A 41 -10.82 -1.99 1.19
C PRO A 41 -10.73 -2.92 -0.03
N SER A 42 -11.71 -3.80 -0.21
CA SER A 42 -11.74 -4.74 -1.33
C SER A 42 -12.05 -4.08 -2.68
N TYR A 43 -12.81 -2.97 -2.69
CA TYR A 43 -12.96 -2.14 -3.89
C TYR A 43 -11.64 -1.46 -4.23
N LEU A 44 -10.96 -0.91 -3.22
CA LEU A 44 -9.67 -0.23 -3.40
C LEU A 44 -8.60 -1.18 -3.95
N THR A 45 -8.50 -2.41 -3.46
CA THR A 45 -7.53 -3.38 -3.98
C THR A 45 -7.76 -3.66 -5.47
N VAL A 46 -9.00 -3.90 -5.91
CA VAL A 46 -9.30 -4.11 -7.33
C VAL A 46 -8.98 -2.88 -8.18
N VAL A 47 -9.35 -1.68 -7.70
CA VAL A 47 -9.08 -0.42 -8.41
C VAL A 47 -7.58 -0.19 -8.60
N ILE A 48 -6.79 -0.43 -7.56
CA ILE A 48 -5.32 -0.35 -7.61
C ILE A 48 -4.77 -1.38 -8.61
N GLN A 49 -5.33 -2.59 -8.63
CA GLN A 49 -4.89 -3.60 -9.60
C GLN A 49 -5.20 -3.22 -11.05
N LEU A 50 -6.34 -2.58 -11.31
CA LEU A 50 -6.68 -2.06 -12.65
C LEU A 50 -5.74 -0.93 -13.09
N ALA A 51 -5.28 -0.11 -12.15
CA ALA A 51 -4.34 0.99 -12.42
C ALA A 51 -2.95 0.52 -12.90
N ASN A 52 -2.59 -0.75 -12.71
CA ASN A 52 -1.36 -1.33 -13.28
C ASN A 52 -1.32 -1.31 -14.82
N ILE A 53 -2.44 -0.96 -15.48
CA ILE A 53 -2.45 -0.61 -16.90
C ILE A 53 -1.48 0.53 -17.25
N GLY A 54 -1.23 1.47 -16.33
CA GLY A 54 -0.30 2.58 -16.52
C GLY A 54 1.15 2.11 -16.74
N PRO A 55 1.76 1.40 -15.77
CA PRO A 55 3.08 0.78 -15.95
C PRO A 55 3.19 -0.11 -17.19
N LEU A 56 2.15 -0.89 -17.48
CA LEU A 56 2.09 -1.75 -18.65
C LEU A 56 2.18 -0.90 -19.94
N LEU A 57 1.37 0.16 -20.04
CA LEU A 57 1.35 1.05 -21.19
C LEU A 57 2.71 1.72 -21.41
N VAL A 58 3.32 2.25 -20.35
CA VAL A 58 4.67 2.84 -20.41
C VAL A 58 5.69 1.82 -20.89
N THR A 59 5.66 0.60 -20.34
CA THR A 59 6.60 -0.47 -20.72
C THR A 59 6.44 -0.90 -22.18
N LEU A 60 5.20 -1.06 -22.66
CA LEU A 60 4.91 -1.43 -24.04
C LEU A 60 5.32 -0.32 -25.02
N LEU A 61 5.06 0.94 -24.68
CA LEU A 61 5.49 2.09 -25.49
C LEU A 61 7.01 2.15 -25.62
N HIS A 62 7.75 1.98 -24.53
CA HIS A 62 9.22 1.92 -24.59
C HIS A 62 9.73 0.74 -25.42
N ARG A 63 9.02 -0.40 -25.41
CA ARG A 63 9.38 -1.59 -26.20
C ARG A 63 9.10 -1.44 -27.69
N PHE A 64 7.95 -0.88 -28.06
CA PHE A 64 7.52 -0.81 -29.48
C PHE A 64 7.91 0.50 -30.17
N ARG A 65 8.10 1.59 -29.41
CA ARG A 65 8.42 2.93 -29.92
C ARG A 65 9.51 3.57 -29.05
N PRO A 66 10.75 3.05 -29.06
CA PRO A 66 11.85 3.62 -28.28
C PRO A 66 12.06 5.09 -28.67
N GLY A 67 12.06 6.00 -27.70
CA GLY A 67 12.19 7.45 -27.89
C GLY A 67 10.88 8.22 -28.11
N CYS A 68 9.71 7.56 -28.14
CA CYS A 68 8.42 8.25 -28.24
C CYS A 68 7.94 8.84 -26.91
N LEU A 69 8.45 8.34 -25.79
CA LEU A 69 8.15 8.82 -24.45
C LEU A 69 9.41 9.41 -23.84
N GLU A 70 9.47 10.73 -23.75
CA GLU A 70 10.44 11.39 -22.88
C GLU A 70 9.98 11.30 -21.43
N GLU A 71 10.90 11.01 -20.52
CA GLU A 71 10.59 10.79 -19.10
C GLU A 71 10.06 12.07 -18.45
N VAL A 72 10.62 13.23 -18.80
CA VAL A 72 10.30 14.51 -18.15
C VAL A 72 8.85 14.95 -18.40
N PRO A 73 8.33 15.00 -19.64
CA PRO A 73 6.92 15.30 -19.88
C PRO A 73 5.97 14.31 -19.19
N VAL A 74 6.31 13.01 -19.21
CA VAL A 74 5.50 11.97 -18.57
C VAL A 74 5.40 12.20 -17.05
N ILE A 75 6.51 12.54 -16.40
CA ILE A 75 6.52 12.84 -14.95
C ILE A 75 5.68 14.08 -14.64
N PHE A 76 5.77 15.15 -15.44
CA PHE A 76 4.91 16.32 -15.25
C PHE A 76 3.42 15.99 -15.38
N VAL A 77 3.05 15.17 -16.37
CA VAL A 77 1.67 14.70 -16.56
C VAL A 77 1.22 13.88 -15.35
N ILE A 78 2.02 12.92 -14.90
CA ILE A 78 1.70 12.05 -13.75
C ILE A 78 1.50 12.90 -12.48
N LEU A 79 2.44 13.78 -12.15
CA LEU A 79 2.35 14.63 -10.95
C LEU A 79 1.21 15.65 -11.04
N GLY A 80 0.95 16.19 -12.23
CA GLY A 80 -0.17 17.09 -12.50
C GLY A 80 -1.53 16.40 -12.33
N VAL A 81 -1.70 15.21 -12.91
CA VAL A 81 -2.91 14.37 -12.74
C VAL A 81 -3.08 13.99 -11.27
N GLY A 82 -2.01 13.59 -10.58
CA GLY A 82 -2.06 13.24 -9.16
C GLY A 82 -2.50 14.41 -8.28
N THR A 83 -1.94 15.59 -8.52
CA THR A 83 -2.30 16.80 -7.78
C THR A 83 -3.76 17.19 -8.04
N ALA A 84 -4.20 17.19 -9.31
CA ALA A 84 -5.58 17.48 -9.66
C ALA A 84 -6.56 16.46 -9.03
N ALA A 85 -6.23 15.16 -9.09
CA ALA A 85 -7.04 14.11 -8.50
C ALA A 85 -7.13 14.23 -6.97
N CYS A 86 -6.03 14.54 -6.27
CA CYS A 86 -6.05 14.79 -4.82
C CYS A 86 -6.92 16.01 -4.45
N ILE A 87 -6.81 17.11 -5.20
CA ILE A 87 -7.64 18.32 -4.98
C ILE A 87 -9.12 17.96 -5.17
N LEU A 88 -9.47 17.30 -6.28
CA LEU A 88 -10.84 16.88 -6.55
C LEU A 88 -11.35 15.92 -5.48
N LEU A 89 -10.52 14.98 -5.03
CA LEU A 89 -10.87 14.03 -3.98
C LEU A 89 -11.22 14.75 -2.68
N ALA A 90 -10.49 15.80 -2.31
CA ALA A 90 -10.77 16.57 -1.11
C ALA A 90 -12.20 17.12 -1.06
N PHE A 91 -12.77 17.49 -2.21
CA PHE A 91 -14.15 18.02 -2.28
C PHE A 91 -15.20 16.97 -2.63
N LEU A 92 -14.82 15.87 -3.29
CA LEU A 92 -15.75 14.89 -3.86
C LEU A 92 -15.78 13.55 -3.12
N TRP A 93 -14.95 13.35 -2.09
CA TRP A 93 -14.83 12.05 -1.39
C TRP A 93 -16.16 11.55 -0.82
N ASN A 94 -17.02 12.43 -0.29
CA ASN A 94 -18.30 12.07 0.32
C ASN A 94 -19.50 12.17 -0.64
N VAL A 95 -19.27 12.50 -1.92
CA VAL A 95 -20.36 12.58 -2.91
C VAL A 95 -20.78 11.17 -3.30
N THR A 96 -22.03 10.83 -3.02
CA THR A 96 -22.63 9.54 -3.38
C THR A 96 -23.51 9.65 -4.61
N SER A 97 -23.58 8.57 -5.37
CA SER A 97 -24.42 8.44 -6.55
C SER A 97 -25.22 7.14 -6.50
N TRP A 98 -26.42 7.14 -7.06
CA TRP A 98 -27.29 5.97 -7.05
C TRP A 98 -26.96 5.04 -8.22
N VAL A 99 -26.48 3.83 -7.94
CA VAL A 99 -26.12 2.82 -8.93
C VAL A 99 -26.61 1.45 -8.47
N ARG A 100 -27.19 0.65 -9.37
CA ARG A 100 -27.66 -0.74 -9.10
C ARG A 100 -28.51 -0.89 -7.82
N GLY A 101 -29.33 0.12 -7.48
CA GLY A 101 -30.25 0.06 -6.35
C GLY A 101 -29.63 0.42 -4.98
N GLY A 102 -28.42 0.98 -4.96
CA GLY A 102 -27.78 1.49 -3.74
C GLY A 102 -27.01 2.79 -3.97
N HIS A 103 -26.66 3.45 -2.87
CA HIS A 103 -25.70 4.57 -2.91
C HIS A 103 -24.28 4.02 -3.02
N HIS A 104 -23.49 4.63 -3.89
CA HIS A 104 -22.10 4.29 -4.11
C HIS A 104 -21.23 5.55 -4.22
N SER A 105 -20.01 5.47 -3.69
CA SER A 105 -19.01 6.54 -3.71
C SER A 105 -18.23 6.54 -5.05
N ILE A 106 -18.95 6.61 -6.17
CA ILE A 106 -18.35 6.48 -7.52
C ILE A 106 -17.29 7.54 -7.78
N ALA A 107 -17.51 8.79 -7.36
CA ALA A 107 -16.52 9.86 -7.50
C ALA A 107 -15.21 9.51 -6.77
N PHE A 108 -15.32 9.04 -5.52
CA PHE A 108 -14.19 8.58 -4.73
C PHE A 108 -13.44 7.42 -5.40
N ILE A 109 -14.17 6.40 -5.89
CA ILE A 109 -13.59 5.22 -6.56
C ILE A 109 -12.85 5.61 -7.85
N VAL A 110 -13.45 6.47 -8.68
CA VAL A 110 -12.84 6.94 -9.94
C VAL A 110 -11.61 7.80 -9.68
N LEU A 111 -11.67 8.71 -8.71
CA LEU A 111 -10.50 9.51 -8.33
C LEU A 111 -9.39 8.64 -7.74
N THR A 112 -9.74 7.63 -6.95
CA THR A 112 -8.77 6.64 -6.45
C THR A 112 -8.13 5.85 -7.58
N PHE A 113 -8.85 5.53 -8.66
CA PHE A 113 -8.26 4.92 -9.86
C PHE A 113 -7.18 5.82 -10.47
N PHE A 114 -7.44 7.12 -10.62
CA PHE A 114 -6.43 8.05 -11.14
C PHE A 114 -5.22 8.20 -10.22
N LEU A 115 -5.44 8.25 -8.90
CA LEU A 115 -4.36 8.26 -7.92
C LEU A 115 -3.53 6.98 -7.97
N ALA A 116 -4.18 5.82 -8.04
CA ALA A 116 -3.48 4.55 -8.22
C ALA A 116 -2.72 4.50 -9.56
N LEU A 117 -3.28 5.07 -10.63
CA LEU A 117 -2.62 5.14 -11.94
C LEU A 117 -1.34 5.97 -11.85
N VAL A 118 -1.40 7.10 -11.15
CA VAL A 118 -0.25 7.97 -10.86
C VAL A 118 0.81 7.20 -10.06
N ASP A 119 0.42 6.60 -8.94
CA ASP A 119 1.35 5.94 -8.02
C ASP A 119 2.01 4.70 -8.67
N CYS A 120 1.23 3.83 -9.31
CA CYS A 120 1.78 2.67 -10.02
C CYS A 120 2.70 3.10 -11.16
N THR A 121 2.31 4.10 -11.97
CA THR A 121 3.12 4.53 -13.13
C THR A 121 4.39 5.25 -12.71
N SER A 122 4.35 6.04 -11.64
CA SER A 122 5.53 6.74 -11.11
C SER A 122 6.66 5.78 -10.75
N SER A 123 6.33 4.60 -10.22
CA SER A 123 7.30 3.55 -9.84
C SER A 123 8.13 3.06 -11.03
N VAL A 124 7.63 3.18 -12.26
CA VAL A 124 8.36 2.80 -13.48
C VAL A 124 8.93 3.98 -14.27
N THR A 125 8.53 5.22 -13.97
CA THR A 125 9.01 6.42 -14.69
C THR A 125 10.01 7.27 -13.89
N PHE A 126 9.89 7.30 -12.55
CA PHE A 126 10.74 8.14 -11.70
C PHE A 126 12.17 7.61 -11.59
N LEU A 127 12.33 6.29 -11.47
CA LEU A 127 13.65 5.66 -11.40
C LEU A 127 14.49 5.85 -12.67
N PRO A 128 13.95 5.70 -13.90
CA PRO A 128 14.66 6.07 -15.13
C PRO A 128 15.14 7.52 -15.13
N PHE A 129 14.31 8.47 -14.71
CA PHE A 129 14.74 9.87 -14.56
C PHE A 129 15.87 10.02 -13.52
N MET A 130 15.75 9.36 -12.37
CA MET A 130 16.79 9.38 -11.33
C MET A 130 18.12 8.79 -11.80
N SER A 131 18.12 7.90 -12.80
CA SER A 131 19.36 7.37 -13.39
C SER A 131 20.16 8.40 -14.18
N GLN A 132 19.55 9.55 -14.51
CA GLN A 132 20.22 10.69 -15.14
C GLN A 132 20.90 11.61 -14.11
N LEU A 133 20.55 11.49 -12.81
CA LEU A 133 21.23 12.14 -11.70
C LEU A 133 22.42 11.29 -11.20
N PRO A 134 23.42 11.92 -10.55
CA PRO A 134 24.45 11.19 -9.83
C PRO A 134 23.85 10.17 -8.84
N THR A 135 24.45 8.98 -8.79
CA THR A 135 23.93 7.81 -8.07
C THR A 135 23.71 8.02 -6.57
N TYR A 136 24.45 8.94 -5.93
CA TYR A 136 24.28 9.29 -4.52
C TYR A 136 22.92 9.95 -4.20
N TYR A 137 22.20 10.49 -5.20
CA TYR A 137 20.84 11.00 -5.01
C TYR A 137 19.78 9.90 -4.97
N LEU A 138 20.07 8.69 -5.45
CA LEU A 138 19.13 7.55 -5.37
C LEU A 138 18.74 7.23 -3.93
N THR A 139 19.68 7.33 -2.99
CA THR A 139 19.40 7.14 -1.56
C THR A 139 18.37 8.14 -1.06
N SER A 140 18.47 9.41 -1.46
CA SER A 140 17.48 10.43 -1.08
C SER A 140 16.11 10.18 -1.70
N PHE A 141 16.07 9.66 -2.92
CA PHE A 141 14.81 9.26 -3.57
C PHE A 141 14.09 8.17 -2.77
N PHE A 142 14.81 7.12 -2.37
CA PHE A 142 14.22 6.04 -1.55
C PHE A 142 13.81 6.49 -0.15
N VAL A 143 14.55 7.43 0.45
CA VAL A 143 14.10 8.08 1.70
C VAL A 143 12.78 8.81 1.48
N GLY A 144 12.65 9.56 0.37
CA GLY A 144 11.41 10.21 -0.04
C GLY A 144 10.26 9.24 -0.23
N GLU A 145 10.47 8.17 -0.98
CA GLU A 145 9.49 7.09 -1.15
C GLU A 145 9.07 6.51 0.21
N GLY A 146 9.98 6.39 1.17
CA GLY A 146 9.64 5.99 2.53
C GLY A 146 8.80 7.00 3.31
N LEU A 147 9.08 8.29 3.16
CA LEU A 147 8.30 9.37 3.78
C LEU A 147 6.87 9.47 3.23
N SER A 148 6.62 8.94 2.03
CA SER A 148 5.28 8.92 1.40
C SER A 148 4.24 8.17 2.25
N GLY A 149 4.66 7.16 3.02
CA GLY A 149 3.78 6.45 3.96
C GLY A 149 3.79 7.05 5.36
N LEU A 150 4.96 7.52 5.82
CA LEU A 150 5.13 8.04 7.18
C LEU A 150 4.39 9.36 7.42
N LEU A 151 4.48 10.32 6.49
CA LEU A 151 3.89 11.64 6.70
C LEU A 151 2.35 11.58 6.76
N PRO A 152 1.63 10.91 5.83
CA PRO A 152 0.18 10.77 5.95
C PRO A 152 -0.23 10.01 7.21
N ALA A 153 0.53 8.98 7.60
CA ALA A 153 0.30 8.22 8.83
C ALA A 153 0.36 9.11 10.09
N LEU A 154 1.35 10.00 10.19
CA LEU A 154 1.44 10.95 11.31
C LEU A 154 0.26 11.94 11.32
N VAL A 155 -0.19 12.39 10.14
CA VAL A 155 -1.34 13.28 10.02
C VAL A 155 -2.63 12.56 10.45
N ALA A 156 -2.87 11.33 9.97
CA ALA A 156 -4.04 10.52 10.36
C ALA A 156 -4.05 10.18 11.86
N LEU A 157 -2.88 9.90 12.44
CA LEU A 157 -2.75 9.70 13.89
C LEU A 157 -3.05 10.97 14.68
N ALA A 158 -2.57 12.13 14.22
CA ALA A 158 -2.87 13.41 14.84
C ALA A 158 -4.37 13.76 14.72
N GLN A 159 -5.02 13.36 13.62
CA GLN A 159 -6.46 13.51 13.37
C GLN A 159 -7.31 12.71 14.35
N GLY A 160 -6.83 11.54 14.79
CA GLY A 160 -7.63 10.58 15.55
C GLY A 160 -8.71 9.94 14.69
N SER A 161 -8.41 9.65 13.43
CA SER A 161 -9.37 9.12 12.46
C SER A 161 -9.94 7.78 12.91
N GLY A 162 -11.28 7.66 12.90
CA GLY A 162 -12.00 6.41 13.13
C GLY A 162 -12.39 6.11 14.59
N VAL A 163 -12.10 6.94 15.58
CA VAL A 163 -12.48 6.66 16.99
C VAL A 163 -14.01 6.66 17.17
N SER A 164 -14.55 5.61 17.81
CA SER A 164 -15.98 5.51 18.16
C SER A 164 -16.19 5.33 19.67
N THR A 165 -17.31 5.85 20.17
CA THR A 165 -17.78 5.67 21.55
C THR A 165 -19.11 4.94 21.55
N CYS A 166 -19.33 4.06 22.52
CA CYS A 166 -20.61 3.37 22.68
C CYS A 166 -21.59 4.24 23.44
N VAL A 167 -22.80 4.42 22.89
CA VAL A 167 -23.86 5.23 23.51
C VAL A 167 -25.11 4.36 23.69
N ASN A 168 -25.75 4.44 24.86
CA ASN A 168 -27.02 3.77 25.11
C ASN A 168 -28.14 4.51 24.37
N VAL A 169 -28.75 3.86 23.38
CA VAL A 169 -29.92 4.37 22.65
C VAL A 169 -31.17 3.77 23.26
N SER A 170 -31.98 4.61 23.90
CA SER A 170 -33.29 4.23 24.43
C SER A 170 -34.35 4.45 23.36
N GLU A 171 -34.95 3.39 22.82
CA GLU A 171 -36.14 3.54 21.97
C GLU A 171 -37.27 4.10 22.83
N THR A 172 -37.63 5.36 22.60
CA THR A 172 -38.85 5.92 23.17
C THR A 172 -40.00 5.41 22.31
N SER A 173 -40.51 4.22 22.63
CA SER A 173 -41.77 3.75 22.04
C SER A 173 -42.86 4.77 22.41
N ALA A 174 -43.25 5.61 21.45
CA ALA A 174 -44.42 6.47 21.59
C ALA A 174 -45.60 5.56 22.01
N PRO A 175 -46.37 5.91 23.05
CA PRO A 175 -47.45 5.05 23.51
C PRO A 175 -48.46 4.90 22.38
N THR A 176 -48.48 3.72 21.76
CA THR A 176 -49.54 3.37 20.80
C THR A 176 -50.77 3.07 21.65
N LEU A 177 -51.66 4.06 21.81
CA LEU A 177 -52.97 3.83 22.42
C LEU A 177 -53.73 2.82 21.54
N SER A 178 -53.72 1.56 21.96
CA SER A 178 -54.63 0.56 21.43
C SER A 178 -55.90 0.60 22.29
N PRO A 179 -57.08 0.99 21.78
CA PRO A 179 -58.31 0.90 22.53
C PRO A 179 -58.69 -0.58 22.64
N VAL A 180 -58.50 -1.18 23.82
CA VAL A 180 -59.04 -2.50 24.13
C VAL A 180 -60.48 -2.31 24.61
N THR A 181 -61.46 -2.64 23.77
CA THR A 181 -62.86 -2.76 24.18
C THR A 181 -63.09 -4.11 24.86
N SER A 182 -63.00 -4.14 26.18
CA SER A 182 -63.62 -5.17 27.02
C SER A 182 -64.95 -4.61 27.57
N ARG A 183 -66.04 -5.34 27.34
CA ARG A 183 -67.33 -5.09 28.02
C ARG A 183 -67.14 -5.24 29.54
N GLU A 184 -67.87 -4.39 30.27
CA GLU A 184 -67.95 -4.28 31.74
C GLU A 184 -66.89 -3.38 32.42
N THR A 185 -67.25 -2.09 32.47
CA THR A 185 -67.09 -1.14 33.59
C THR A 185 -66.05 -1.47 34.68
N HIS A 186 -64.77 -1.17 34.41
CA HIS A 186 -63.87 -0.48 35.34
C HIS A 186 -62.61 -0.02 34.59
N ILE A 187 -62.37 1.29 34.48
CA ILE A 187 -61.13 1.83 33.90
C ILE A 187 -60.07 1.81 35.00
N THR A 188 -59.17 0.84 34.94
CA THR A 188 -57.87 0.89 35.65
C THR A 188 -56.77 0.96 34.61
N GLN A 189 -56.18 2.14 34.46
CA GLN A 189 -54.95 2.34 33.69
C GLN A 189 -53.80 1.70 34.47
N VAL A 190 -53.28 0.58 33.98
CA VAL A 190 -52.02 0.01 34.47
C VAL A 190 -50.96 0.30 33.40
N PRO A 191 -49.91 1.10 33.69
CA PRO A 191 -48.80 1.25 32.77
C PRO A 191 -48.04 -0.08 32.72
N SER A 192 -48.09 -0.75 31.56
CA SER A 192 -47.19 -1.85 31.24
C SER A 192 -45.82 -1.25 30.95
N MET A 193 -44.97 -1.14 31.97
CA MET A 193 -43.53 -0.90 31.77
C MET A 193 -42.91 -2.18 31.19
N SER A 194 -42.77 -2.25 29.86
CA SER A 194 -41.72 -3.07 29.26
C SER A 194 -40.37 -2.52 29.74
N PRO A 195 -39.39 -3.37 30.13
CA PRO A 195 -38.06 -2.88 30.45
C PRO A 195 -37.50 -2.15 29.23
N LEU A 196 -37.05 -0.91 29.45
CA LEU A 196 -36.37 -0.08 28.47
C LEU A 196 -35.06 -0.80 28.07
N ALA A 197 -35.13 -1.66 27.05
CA ALA A 197 -33.95 -2.31 26.50
C ALA A 197 -33.18 -1.25 25.70
N GLY A 198 -32.28 -0.53 26.39
CA GLY A 198 -31.33 0.34 25.70
C GLY A 198 -30.37 -0.54 24.91
N HIS A 199 -30.31 -0.38 23.59
CA HIS A 199 -29.28 -1.01 22.78
C HIS A 199 -28.07 -0.07 22.71
N LEU A 200 -26.86 -0.64 22.81
CA LEU A 200 -25.63 0.10 22.62
C LEU A 200 -25.35 0.23 21.13
N GLU A 201 -25.20 1.47 20.66
CA GLU A 201 -24.84 1.78 19.28
C GLU A 201 -23.48 2.49 19.27
N SER A 202 -22.64 2.18 18.27
CA SER A 202 -21.37 2.88 18.08
C SER A 202 -21.63 4.25 17.47
N ARG A 203 -21.27 5.29 18.22
CA ARG A 203 -21.30 6.68 17.74
C ARG A 203 -19.87 7.15 17.48
N TYR A 204 -19.61 7.54 16.25
CA TYR A 204 -18.31 8.08 15.87
C TYR A 204 -18.02 9.40 16.56
N VAL A 205 -16.83 9.49 17.16
CA VAL A 205 -16.31 10.74 17.68
C VAL A 205 -15.79 11.53 16.49
N PRO A 206 -16.19 12.80 16.32
CA PRO A 206 -15.70 13.61 15.23
C PRO A 206 -14.16 13.68 15.29
N PRO A 207 -13.47 13.51 14.16
CA PRO A 207 -12.02 13.65 14.12
C PRO A 207 -11.62 15.08 14.54
N ARG A 208 -10.39 15.24 15.05
CA ARG A 208 -9.88 16.56 15.48
C ARG A 208 -9.90 17.60 14.34
N PHE A 209 -9.80 17.13 13.10
CA PHE A 209 -10.04 17.91 11.90
C PHE A 209 -10.71 17.05 10.82
N SER A 210 -11.36 17.70 9.85
CA SER A 210 -12.18 17.02 8.84
C SER A 210 -11.34 16.24 7.80
N PRO A 211 -11.91 15.19 7.17
CA PRO A 211 -11.27 14.49 6.04
C PRO A 211 -10.96 15.42 4.86
N LEU A 212 -11.75 16.49 4.68
CA LEU A 212 -11.43 17.55 3.71
C LEU A 212 -10.03 18.12 3.96
N LEU A 213 -9.70 18.46 5.22
CA LEU A 213 -8.38 18.99 5.55
C LEU A 213 -7.29 17.93 5.33
N PHE A 214 -7.55 16.66 5.68
CA PHE A 214 -6.63 15.56 5.42
C PHE A 214 -6.29 15.44 3.93
N PHE A 215 -7.30 15.41 3.06
CA PHE A 215 -7.09 15.33 1.61
C PHE A 215 -6.47 16.60 1.02
N LEU A 216 -6.75 17.78 1.57
CA LEU A 216 -6.04 19.00 1.20
C LEU A 216 -4.55 18.94 1.56
N LEU A 217 -4.20 18.39 2.72
CA LEU A 217 -2.79 18.16 3.09
C LEU A 217 -2.12 17.18 2.13
N LEU A 218 -2.79 16.07 1.76
CA LEU A 218 -2.28 15.17 0.71
C LEU A 218 -2.10 15.89 -0.64
N SER A 219 -3.05 16.76 -1.02
CA SER A 219 -2.93 17.54 -2.25
C SER A 219 -1.75 18.51 -2.22
N LEU A 220 -1.45 19.11 -1.05
CA LEU A 220 -0.28 19.95 -0.84
C LEU A 220 1.01 19.14 -0.95
N MET A 221 1.05 17.93 -0.38
CA MET A 221 2.21 17.04 -0.52
C MET A 221 2.48 16.70 -1.99
N MET A 222 1.43 16.36 -2.76
CA MET A 222 1.56 16.11 -4.21
C MET A 222 1.99 17.35 -5.00
N ALA A 223 1.44 18.52 -4.67
CA ALA A 223 1.85 19.79 -5.29
C ALA A 223 3.33 20.11 -4.98
N CYS A 224 3.80 19.85 -3.75
CA CYS A 224 5.20 19.99 -3.38
C CYS A 224 6.10 19.05 -4.21
N CYS A 225 5.65 17.83 -4.53
CA CYS A 225 6.38 16.90 -5.41
C CYS A 225 6.50 17.46 -6.84
N LEU A 226 5.40 18.03 -7.38
CA LEU A 226 5.38 18.70 -8.69
C LEU A 226 6.34 19.89 -8.72
N VAL A 227 6.30 20.75 -7.71
CA VAL A 227 7.21 21.91 -7.59
C VAL A 227 8.66 21.44 -7.43
N ALA A 228 8.91 20.40 -6.65
CA ALA A 228 10.26 19.87 -6.48
C ALA A 228 10.84 19.35 -7.80
N PHE A 229 10.05 18.59 -8.58
CA PHE A 229 10.45 18.13 -9.90
C PHE A 229 10.71 19.30 -10.86
N PHE A 230 9.83 20.31 -10.87
CA PHE A 230 10.03 21.52 -11.66
C PHE A 230 11.34 22.26 -11.32
N LEU A 231 11.67 22.36 -10.03
CA LEU A 231 12.91 22.98 -9.58
C LEU A 231 14.15 22.14 -9.93
N LEU A 232 14.05 20.81 -9.88
CA LEU A 232 15.12 19.91 -10.33
C LEU A 232 15.44 20.11 -11.81
N GLN A 233 14.41 20.32 -12.65
CA GLN A 233 14.58 20.60 -14.08
C GLN A 233 15.23 21.95 -14.38
N ARG A 234 15.12 22.91 -13.47
CA ARG A 234 15.74 24.24 -13.62
C ARG A 234 17.21 24.26 -13.22
N GLN A 235 17.71 23.22 -12.56
CA GLN A 235 19.12 23.19 -12.19
C GLN A 235 19.98 22.90 -13.43
N PRO A 236 21.10 23.62 -13.62
CA PRO A 236 22.03 23.31 -14.68
C PRO A 236 22.74 21.99 -14.34
N TRP A 237 22.25 20.89 -14.91
CA TRP A 237 22.90 19.59 -14.80
C TRP A 237 24.14 19.59 -15.71
N GLY A 238 25.14 20.35 -15.28
CA GLY A 238 26.40 20.47 -15.99
C GLY A 238 27.03 19.09 -16.19
N ARG A 239 27.77 18.96 -17.30
CA ARG A 239 28.61 17.79 -17.68
C ARG A 239 29.58 17.28 -16.59
N HIS A 240 29.58 17.86 -15.39
CA HIS A 240 30.41 17.52 -14.24
C HIS A 240 30.14 16.12 -13.66
N GLY A 241 28.96 15.52 -13.90
CA GLY A 241 28.75 14.11 -13.56
C GLY A 241 29.73 13.18 -14.30
N SER A 242 30.14 13.52 -15.52
CA SER A 242 30.90 12.61 -16.40
C SER A 242 32.32 12.29 -15.95
N VAL A 243 32.97 13.11 -15.11
CA VAL A 243 34.40 12.93 -14.76
C VAL A 243 34.58 12.31 -13.38
N GLU A 244 33.77 12.71 -12.40
CA GLU A 244 33.72 12.02 -11.10
C GLU A 244 32.97 10.68 -11.18
N ASP A 245 31.96 10.54 -12.06
CA ASP A 245 31.41 9.21 -12.36
C ASP A 245 32.44 8.32 -13.04
N LEU A 246 33.41 8.80 -13.84
CA LEU A 246 34.41 7.90 -14.44
C LEU A 246 35.35 7.30 -13.37
N LEU A 247 35.71 8.09 -12.35
CA LEU A 247 36.55 7.64 -11.25
C LEU A 247 35.77 6.80 -10.23
N HIS A 248 34.53 7.15 -9.92
CA HIS A 248 33.71 6.34 -9.02
C HIS A 248 33.14 5.10 -9.72
N SER A 249 32.87 5.17 -11.03
CA SER A 249 32.57 4.03 -11.89
C SER A 249 33.76 3.07 -11.96
N GLN A 250 35.02 3.46 -11.97
CA GLN A 250 36.06 2.41 -11.92
C GLN A 250 36.02 1.56 -10.64
N VAL A 251 35.44 2.06 -9.55
CA VAL A 251 35.29 1.33 -8.28
C VAL A 251 33.89 0.71 -8.10
N THR A 252 32.84 1.27 -8.74
CA THR A 252 31.45 0.76 -8.68
C THR A 252 30.94 0.11 -9.98
N LEU A 253 31.58 0.32 -11.13
CA LEU A 253 31.24 -0.24 -12.46
C LEU A 253 31.90 -1.60 -12.71
N HIS A 254 32.75 -2.08 -11.79
CA HIS A 254 33.03 -3.52 -11.70
C HIS A 254 31.84 -4.30 -11.10
N SER A 255 30.89 -3.62 -10.44
CA SER A 255 29.62 -4.20 -9.97
C SER A 255 28.38 -3.75 -10.78
N ILE A 256 28.49 -2.67 -11.57
CA ILE A 256 27.38 -2.12 -12.38
C ILE A 256 27.77 -2.10 -13.88
N ARG A 257 27.98 -3.28 -14.49
CA ARG A 257 27.95 -3.41 -15.96
C ARG A 257 27.44 -4.78 -16.45
N PRO A 258 26.35 -4.84 -17.25
CA PRO A 258 25.97 -6.04 -18.00
C PRO A 258 26.98 -6.30 -19.13
N ARG A 259 27.47 -7.53 -19.20
CA ARG A 259 28.32 -8.03 -20.28
C ARG A 259 27.53 -7.98 -21.60
N GLU A 260 27.85 -7.02 -22.47
CA GLU A 260 27.45 -7.06 -23.87
C GLU A 260 28.34 -8.09 -24.59
N ASP A 261 27.73 -9.13 -25.14
CA ASP A 261 28.36 -9.97 -26.15
C ASP A 261 28.59 -9.12 -27.40
N LYS A 262 29.85 -8.83 -27.71
CA LYS A 262 30.29 -8.48 -29.05
C LYS A 262 31.26 -9.55 -29.53
N ASP A 263 30.73 -10.49 -30.30
CA ASP A 263 31.49 -11.22 -31.31
C ASP A 263 32.09 -10.23 -32.30
N VAL A 264 33.40 -10.01 -32.23
CA VAL A 264 34.19 -9.55 -33.36
C VAL A 264 35.52 -10.31 -33.31
N GLY A 265 35.68 -11.29 -34.19
CA GLY A 265 36.94 -11.97 -34.40
C GLY A 265 37.97 -11.04 -35.06
N SER A 266 39.23 -11.16 -34.66
CA SER A 266 40.39 -11.06 -35.55
C SER A 266 41.66 -11.58 -34.88
N LEU A 267 42.45 -12.26 -35.72
CA LEU A 267 43.77 -12.88 -35.53
C LEU A 267 44.81 -12.07 -34.72
N GLY A 268 45.69 -12.80 -34.00
CA GLY A 268 47.00 -12.29 -33.57
C GLY A 268 47.73 -13.19 -32.57
N THR A 269 48.87 -13.74 -33.00
CA THR A 269 49.70 -14.77 -32.35
C THR A 269 50.57 -14.23 -31.19
N THR A 270 51.07 -15.17 -30.38
CA THR A 270 52.29 -15.20 -29.52
C THR A 270 52.26 -14.80 -28.03
N ALA A 271 52.50 -15.85 -27.22
CA ALA A 271 53.50 -16.00 -26.14
C ALA A 271 53.43 -15.16 -24.85
N GLY A 272 53.19 -15.87 -23.73
CA GLY A 272 54.01 -15.79 -22.53
C GLY A 272 53.63 -14.75 -21.46
N SER A 273 52.98 -15.19 -20.39
CA SER A 273 53.40 -14.98 -18.99
C SER A 273 52.24 -15.32 -18.05
N GLN A 274 52.51 -16.23 -17.10
CA GLN A 274 51.59 -16.55 -16.02
C GLN A 274 51.50 -15.34 -15.07
N SER A 275 50.35 -14.67 -15.06
CA SER A 275 49.92 -13.87 -13.91
C SER A 275 48.59 -14.44 -13.45
N LYS A 276 48.60 -15.12 -12.30
CA LYS A 276 47.40 -15.60 -11.62
C LYS A 276 46.64 -14.37 -11.11
N ALA A 277 45.70 -13.87 -11.90
CA ALA A 277 44.66 -12.98 -11.39
C ALA A 277 43.84 -13.72 -10.31
N PRO A 278 43.43 -13.05 -9.21
CA PRO A 278 42.52 -13.63 -8.24
C PRO A 278 41.24 -14.09 -8.97
N ARG A 279 40.86 -15.36 -8.78
CA ARG A 279 39.57 -15.90 -9.24
C ARG A 279 38.46 -15.08 -8.58
N GLU A 280 37.84 -14.18 -9.33
CA GLU A 280 36.56 -13.58 -8.94
C GLU A 280 35.51 -14.71 -8.91
N ASP A 281 34.86 -14.87 -7.75
CA ASP A 281 33.74 -15.79 -7.54
C ASP A 281 32.59 -15.45 -8.50
N SER A 282 32.58 -16.08 -9.67
CA SER A 282 31.41 -16.14 -10.52
C SER A 282 30.31 -16.89 -9.75
N ALA A 283 29.37 -16.14 -9.17
CA ALA A 283 28.26 -16.69 -8.41
C ALA A 283 27.60 -17.82 -9.23
N ALA A 284 27.64 -19.03 -8.66
CA ALA A 284 27.16 -20.22 -9.35
C ALA A 284 25.75 -19.98 -9.96
N PRO A 285 25.47 -20.46 -11.18
CA PRO A 285 24.14 -20.33 -11.75
C PRO A 285 23.13 -21.04 -10.83
N LEU A 286 22.32 -20.27 -10.09
CA LEU A 286 21.14 -20.76 -9.37
C LEU A 286 20.33 -21.65 -10.30
N ARG A 287 19.96 -22.84 -9.81
CA ARG A 287 19.28 -23.88 -10.59
C ARG A 287 17.91 -23.38 -11.07
N PRO A 288 17.37 -23.86 -12.20
CA PRO A 288 16.02 -23.49 -12.67
C PRO A 288 14.93 -23.66 -11.60
N ALA A 289 15.05 -24.69 -10.75
CA ALA A 289 14.17 -24.90 -9.60
C ALA A 289 14.24 -23.78 -8.55
N GLN A 290 15.42 -23.22 -8.27
CA GLN A 290 15.58 -22.08 -7.36
C GLN A 290 14.98 -20.81 -7.96
N LEU A 291 15.12 -20.62 -9.27
CA LEU A 291 14.52 -19.48 -9.96
C LEU A 291 12.98 -19.58 -9.97
N ALA A 292 12.44 -20.76 -10.25
CA ALA A 292 11.00 -21.04 -10.15
C ALA A 292 10.49 -20.79 -8.72
N PHE A 293 11.22 -21.26 -7.70
CA PHE A 293 10.91 -20.99 -6.30
C PHE A 293 10.85 -19.49 -6.01
N ILE A 294 11.86 -18.71 -6.43
CA ILE A 294 11.89 -17.26 -6.23
C ILE A 294 10.68 -16.59 -6.87
N TYR A 295 10.34 -16.90 -8.12
CA TYR A 295 9.18 -16.29 -8.79
C TYR A 295 7.85 -16.66 -8.10
N THR A 296 7.70 -17.92 -7.67
CA THR A 296 6.53 -18.35 -6.91
C THR A 296 6.42 -17.56 -5.60
N VAL A 297 7.52 -17.39 -4.85
CA VAL A 297 7.51 -16.62 -3.61
C VAL A 297 7.20 -15.14 -3.89
N VAL A 298 7.77 -14.54 -4.93
CA VAL A 298 7.44 -13.15 -5.33
C VAL A 298 5.95 -13.00 -5.61
N ALA A 299 5.37 -13.86 -6.44
CA ALA A 299 3.95 -13.81 -6.76
C ALA A 299 3.08 -14.01 -5.51
N PHE A 300 3.42 -15.00 -4.67
CA PHE A 300 2.70 -15.32 -3.44
C PHE A 300 2.73 -14.15 -2.43
N VAL A 301 3.90 -13.60 -2.15
CA VAL A 301 4.06 -12.49 -1.21
C VAL A 301 3.29 -11.26 -1.68
N ASN A 302 3.30 -10.96 -2.98
CA ASN A 302 2.57 -9.83 -3.54
C ASN A 302 1.05 -10.07 -3.63
N ALA A 303 0.62 -11.32 -3.76
CA ALA A 303 -0.79 -11.67 -3.60
C ALA A 303 -1.27 -11.38 -2.18
N LEU A 304 -0.51 -11.83 -1.16
CA LEU A 304 -0.88 -11.62 0.23
C LEU A 304 -0.90 -10.14 0.63
N THR A 305 0.18 -9.42 0.32
CA THR A 305 0.40 -8.05 0.84
C THR A 305 -0.38 -6.97 0.10
N ASN A 306 -0.74 -7.16 -1.17
CA ASN A 306 -1.41 -6.12 -1.97
C ASN A 306 -2.86 -6.46 -2.34
N GLY A 307 -3.24 -7.75 -2.28
CA GLY A 307 -4.57 -8.20 -2.67
C GLY A 307 -5.33 -8.82 -1.51
N VAL A 308 -4.81 -9.93 -0.97
CA VAL A 308 -5.58 -10.79 -0.09
C VAL A 308 -5.87 -10.14 1.26
N LEU A 309 -4.83 -9.78 2.00
CA LEU A 309 -4.98 -9.28 3.36
C LEU A 309 -5.58 -7.87 3.43
N PRO A 310 -5.14 -6.89 2.61
CA PRO A 310 -5.72 -5.55 2.65
C PRO A 310 -7.25 -5.55 2.43
N SER A 311 -7.77 -6.47 1.61
CA SER A 311 -9.20 -6.60 1.34
C SER A 311 -10.03 -6.99 2.56
N VAL A 312 -9.42 -7.59 3.60
CA VAL A 312 -10.10 -8.06 4.81
C VAL A 312 -9.63 -7.38 6.08
N GLN A 313 -8.81 -6.33 5.98
CA GLN A 313 -8.23 -5.66 7.14
C GLN A 313 -9.30 -5.12 8.09
N THR A 314 -10.35 -4.52 7.54
CA THR A 314 -11.55 -4.06 8.27
C THR A 314 -12.13 -5.18 9.13
N TYR A 315 -12.38 -6.35 8.53
CA TYR A 315 -12.95 -7.50 9.22
C TYR A 315 -12.06 -8.07 10.33
N SER A 316 -10.74 -8.00 10.15
CA SER A 316 -9.79 -8.48 11.16
C SER A 316 -9.60 -7.54 12.35
N CYS A 317 -9.73 -6.22 12.15
CA CYS A 317 -9.35 -5.23 13.15
C CYS A 317 -10.54 -4.56 13.85
N LEU A 318 -11.60 -4.20 13.12
CA LEU A 318 -12.73 -3.47 13.67
C LEU A 318 -13.46 -4.19 14.82
N PRO A 319 -13.57 -5.53 14.86
CA PRO A 319 -14.15 -6.21 16.02
C PRO A 319 -13.37 -5.99 17.34
N TYR A 320 -12.07 -5.70 17.28
CA TYR A 320 -11.26 -5.31 18.43
C TYR A 320 -11.37 -3.83 18.77
N GLY A 321 -12.07 -3.06 17.94
CA GLY A 321 -12.32 -1.65 18.14
C GLY A 321 -11.59 -0.78 17.11
N PRO A 322 -12.05 0.47 16.94
CA PRO A 322 -11.51 1.33 15.89
C PRO A 322 -10.08 1.79 16.15
N VAL A 323 -9.66 1.88 17.42
CA VAL A 323 -8.28 2.21 17.78
C VAL A 323 -7.31 1.13 17.30
N ALA A 324 -7.66 -0.14 17.47
CA ALA A 324 -6.88 -1.26 16.94
C ALA A 324 -6.79 -1.18 15.40
N TYR A 325 -7.90 -0.90 14.72
CA TYR A 325 -7.89 -0.74 13.25
C TYR A 325 -7.01 0.44 12.79
N HIS A 326 -7.14 1.59 13.45
CA HIS A 326 -6.32 2.76 13.15
C HIS A 326 -4.83 2.50 13.32
N LEU A 327 -4.45 1.92 14.46
CA LEU A 327 -3.05 1.56 14.74
C LEU A 327 -2.52 0.52 13.75
N SER A 328 -3.28 -0.53 13.46
CA SER A 328 -2.90 -1.54 12.46
C SER A 328 -2.66 -0.92 11.09
N ALA A 329 -3.59 -0.10 10.57
CA ALA A 329 -3.45 0.52 9.26
C ALA A 329 -2.25 1.48 9.20
N THR A 330 -2.11 2.33 10.23
CA THR A 330 -1.07 3.35 10.31
C THR A 330 0.32 2.75 10.46
N LEU A 331 0.51 1.86 11.44
CA LEU A 331 1.82 1.27 11.75
C LEU A 331 2.27 0.30 10.65
N SER A 332 1.37 -0.44 10.01
CA SER A 332 1.74 -1.29 8.86
C SER A 332 2.23 -0.46 7.66
N ASN A 333 1.58 0.67 7.36
CA ASN A 333 2.03 1.57 6.29
C ASN A 333 3.40 2.21 6.58
N VAL A 334 3.74 2.44 7.85
CA VAL A 334 5.08 2.88 8.27
C VAL A 334 6.11 1.73 8.23
N ALA A 335 5.68 0.51 8.55
CA ALA A 335 6.56 -0.65 8.61
C ALA A 335 7.11 -1.06 7.23
N SER A 336 6.32 -0.92 6.17
CA SER A 336 6.75 -1.26 4.80
C SER A 336 8.01 -0.48 4.34
N PRO A 337 8.04 0.86 4.38
CA PRO A 337 9.24 1.60 4.00
C PRO A 337 10.40 1.45 4.98
N LEU A 338 10.12 1.27 6.28
CA LEU A 338 11.17 0.96 7.27
C LEU A 338 11.86 -0.38 6.95
N SER A 339 11.09 -1.37 6.51
CA SER A 339 11.61 -2.67 6.07
C SER A 339 12.48 -2.54 4.81
N CYS A 340 12.05 -1.71 3.85
CA CYS A 340 12.85 -1.39 2.67
C CYS A 340 14.18 -0.73 3.05
N PHE A 341 14.15 0.26 3.95
CA PHE A 341 15.35 0.91 4.47
C PHE A 341 16.27 -0.06 5.21
N LEU A 342 15.73 -0.90 6.09
CA LEU A 342 16.48 -1.93 6.83
C LEU A 342 17.22 -2.87 5.88
N SER A 343 16.61 -3.21 4.75
CA SER A 343 17.17 -4.09 3.74
C SER A 343 18.43 -3.54 3.05
N ILE A 344 18.63 -2.21 3.08
CA ILE A 344 19.84 -1.54 2.56
C ILE A 344 21.02 -1.79 3.51
N PHE A 345 20.80 -1.72 4.83
CA PHE A 345 21.86 -1.87 5.84
C PHE A 345 22.12 -3.31 6.25
N LEU A 346 21.09 -4.17 6.21
CA LEU A 346 21.17 -5.57 6.58
C LEU A 346 20.72 -6.46 5.42
N PRO A 347 21.41 -6.45 4.26
CA PRO A 347 21.03 -7.30 3.13
C PRO A 347 21.39 -8.77 3.41
N ASN A 348 20.38 -9.64 3.53
CA ASN A 348 20.57 -11.08 3.64
C ASN A 348 19.98 -11.81 2.41
N ARG A 349 20.87 -12.38 1.59
CA ARG A 349 20.54 -13.03 0.31
C ARG A 349 20.33 -14.55 0.41
N SER A 350 20.33 -15.09 1.63
CA SER A 350 20.14 -16.53 1.86
C SER A 350 18.71 -16.95 1.51
N LEU A 351 18.54 -17.76 0.46
CA LEU A 351 17.22 -18.28 0.05
C LEU A 351 16.51 -19.09 1.16
N PRO A 352 17.19 -19.94 1.95
CA PRO A 352 16.57 -20.58 3.11
C PRO A 352 16.07 -19.58 4.16
N PHE A 353 16.84 -18.53 4.44
CA PHE A 353 16.43 -17.47 5.36
C PHE A 353 15.20 -16.72 4.85
N LEU A 354 15.19 -16.34 3.57
CA LEU A 354 14.04 -15.68 2.94
C LEU A 354 12.81 -16.60 2.90
N GLY A 355 13.00 -17.89 2.67
CA GLY A 355 11.93 -18.89 2.75
C GLY A 355 11.34 -19.00 4.16
N MET A 356 12.19 -19.10 5.19
CA MET A 356 11.76 -19.10 6.60
C MET A 356 11.01 -17.81 6.96
N LEU A 357 11.53 -16.64 6.56
CA LEU A 357 10.89 -15.36 6.80
C LEU A 357 9.54 -15.23 6.07
N THR A 358 9.43 -15.82 4.88
CA THR A 358 8.15 -15.91 4.15
C THR A 358 7.14 -16.75 4.92
N VAL A 359 7.54 -17.92 5.43
CA VAL A 359 6.67 -18.78 6.25
C VAL A 359 6.24 -18.05 7.53
N LEU A 360 7.18 -17.38 8.21
CA LEU A 360 6.88 -16.58 9.41
C LEU A 360 5.88 -15.45 9.11
N GLY A 361 6.14 -14.65 8.08
CA GLY A 361 5.22 -13.58 7.64
C GLY A 361 3.85 -14.12 7.26
N THR A 362 3.81 -15.27 6.57
CA THR A 362 2.55 -15.96 6.23
C THR A 362 1.81 -16.44 7.47
N GLY A 363 2.51 -16.87 8.52
CA GLY A 363 1.90 -17.21 9.81
C GLY A 363 1.14 -16.05 10.43
N PHE A 364 1.74 -14.85 10.47
CA PHE A 364 1.04 -13.63 10.90
C PHE A 364 -0.15 -13.28 9.98
N GLY A 365 0.03 -13.43 8.66
CA GLY A 365 -1.07 -13.25 7.70
C GLY A 365 -2.22 -14.24 7.90
N ALA A 366 -1.92 -15.50 8.21
CA ALA A 366 -2.92 -16.53 8.48
C ALA A 366 -3.69 -16.22 9.78
N TYR A 367 -3.02 -15.73 10.82
CA TYR A 367 -3.68 -15.24 12.03
C TYR A 367 -4.63 -14.07 11.70
N ASN A 368 -4.17 -13.07 10.94
CA ASN A 368 -5.01 -11.93 10.56
C ASN A 368 -6.24 -12.37 9.74
N MET A 369 -6.06 -13.31 8.80
CA MET A 369 -7.15 -13.89 8.01
C MET A 369 -8.12 -14.69 8.88
N ALA A 370 -7.61 -15.43 9.88
CA ALA A 370 -8.46 -16.16 10.82
C ALA A 370 -9.32 -15.20 11.65
N MET A 371 -8.75 -14.09 12.13
CA MET A 371 -9.53 -13.08 12.87
C MET A 371 -10.59 -12.43 11.97
N ALA A 372 -10.27 -12.18 10.69
CA ALA A 372 -11.28 -11.74 9.72
C ALA A 372 -12.40 -12.79 9.53
N ALA A 373 -12.05 -14.06 9.36
CA ALA A 373 -13.01 -15.14 9.12
C ALA A 373 -13.90 -15.43 10.34
N MET A 374 -13.39 -15.20 11.55
CA MET A 374 -14.14 -15.32 12.80
C MET A 374 -14.97 -14.06 13.13
N SER A 375 -14.82 -12.99 12.35
CA SER A 375 -15.64 -11.79 12.50
C SER A 375 -17.13 -12.15 12.36
N PRO A 376 -18.00 -11.71 13.29
CA PRO A 376 -17.82 -10.57 14.20
C PRO A 376 -17.20 -10.88 15.57
N CYS A 377 -16.97 -12.15 15.92
CA CYS A 377 -16.46 -12.58 17.23
C CYS A 377 -15.10 -13.28 17.11
N PRO A 378 -14.02 -12.56 16.79
CA PRO A 378 -12.69 -13.15 16.74
C PRO A 378 -12.20 -13.55 18.12
N ALA A 379 -11.15 -14.39 18.16
CA ALA A 379 -10.56 -14.83 19.42
C ALA A 379 -10.05 -13.63 20.25
N LEU A 380 -10.24 -13.66 21.57
CA LEU A 380 -9.85 -12.57 22.49
C LEU A 380 -10.58 -11.24 22.22
N GLN A 381 -11.75 -11.26 21.58
CA GLN A 381 -12.61 -10.07 21.49
C GLN A 381 -12.96 -9.57 22.91
N GLY A 382 -12.94 -8.24 23.10
CA GLY A 382 -13.17 -7.60 24.40
C GLY A 382 -11.99 -7.63 25.39
N HIS A 383 -10.90 -8.34 25.08
CA HIS A 383 -9.70 -8.37 25.91
C HIS A 383 -8.59 -7.52 25.29
N TRP A 384 -7.91 -6.69 26.09
CA TRP A 384 -6.80 -5.81 25.65
C TRP A 384 -5.68 -6.57 24.91
N GLY A 385 -5.48 -7.84 25.28
CA GLY A 385 -4.51 -8.73 24.63
C GLY A 385 -4.85 -9.01 23.15
N GLY A 386 -6.13 -9.06 22.78
CA GLY A 386 -6.57 -9.21 21.39
C GLY A 386 -6.24 -7.98 20.55
N GLU A 387 -6.52 -6.79 21.09
CA GLU A 387 -6.18 -5.50 20.46
C GLU A 387 -4.68 -5.37 20.17
N VAL A 388 -3.84 -5.67 21.17
CA VAL A 388 -2.38 -5.59 21.01
C VAL A 388 -1.87 -6.64 20.01
N LEU A 389 -2.40 -7.86 20.09
CA LEU A 389 -1.96 -8.96 19.24
C LEU A 389 -2.29 -8.73 17.76
N ILE A 390 -3.49 -8.22 17.44
CA ILE A 390 -3.88 -7.93 16.06
C ILE A 390 -3.02 -6.81 15.46
N VAL A 391 -2.70 -5.76 16.24
CA VAL A 391 -1.82 -4.67 15.79
C VAL A 391 -0.41 -5.19 15.52
N ILE A 392 0.19 -5.91 16.48
CA ILE A 392 1.54 -6.48 16.32
C ILE A 392 1.59 -7.44 15.12
N SER A 393 0.58 -8.31 14.95
CA SER A 393 0.54 -9.26 13.85
C SER A 393 0.51 -8.56 12.48
N TRP A 394 -0.29 -7.50 12.32
CA TRP A 394 -0.32 -6.71 11.08
C TRP A 394 1.01 -6.01 10.77
N VAL A 395 1.68 -5.47 11.79
CA VAL A 395 2.99 -4.82 11.65
C VAL A 395 4.06 -5.84 11.27
N LEU A 396 4.10 -7.00 11.94
CA LEU A 396 5.07 -8.06 11.66
C LEU A 396 4.83 -8.72 10.30
N PHE A 397 3.58 -9.00 9.94
CA PHE A 397 3.19 -9.45 8.59
C PHE A 397 3.78 -8.54 7.52
N THR A 398 3.53 -7.22 7.65
CA THR A 398 3.97 -6.23 6.66
C THR A 398 5.49 -6.11 6.64
N SER A 399 6.13 -6.04 7.81
CA SER A 399 7.60 -5.92 7.93
C SER A 399 8.33 -7.10 7.31
N CYS A 400 7.94 -8.33 7.67
CA CYS A 400 8.58 -9.55 7.20
C CYS A 400 8.42 -9.69 5.68
N LEU A 401 7.20 -9.52 5.17
CA LEU A 401 6.93 -9.74 3.75
C LEU A 401 7.46 -8.60 2.86
N SER A 402 7.48 -7.35 3.33
CA SER A 402 8.16 -6.26 2.61
C SER A 402 9.67 -6.49 2.53
N TYR A 403 10.31 -7.01 3.59
CA TYR A 403 11.74 -7.34 3.54
C TYR A 403 12.01 -8.42 2.48
N VAL A 404 11.17 -9.46 2.45
CA VAL A 404 11.25 -10.52 1.43
C VAL A 404 11.04 -9.96 0.02
N LYS A 405 10.03 -9.10 -0.22
CA LYS A 405 9.81 -8.43 -1.53
C LYS A 405 11.11 -7.81 -2.03
N VAL A 406 11.75 -6.99 -1.19
CA VAL A 406 12.94 -6.21 -1.58
C VAL A 406 14.14 -7.12 -1.82
N MET A 407 14.42 -8.07 -0.92
CA MET A 407 15.58 -8.97 -1.09
C MET A 407 15.44 -9.91 -2.29
N LEU A 408 14.23 -10.42 -2.59
CA LEU A 408 14.01 -11.20 -3.80
C LEU A 408 14.20 -10.35 -5.07
N GLY A 409 13.76 -9.09 -5.05
CA GLY A 409 14.03 -8.12 -6.11
C GLY A 409 15.53 -7.91 -6.33
N VAL A 410 16.30 -7.73 -5.25
CA VAL A 410 17.77 -7.59 -5.30
C VAL A 410 18.43 -8.86 -5.88
N ILE A 411 18.03 -10.05 -5.43
CA ILE A 411 18.57 -11.31 -5.96
C ILE A 411 18.29 -11.45 -7.46
N LEU A 412 17.07 -11.15 -7.92
CA LEU A 412 16.72 -11.26 -9.34
C LEU A 412 17.39 -10.19 -10.22
N ARG A 413 17.58 -8.97 -9.67
CA ARG A 413 18.28 -7.88 -10.35
C ARG A 413 19.72 -8.25 -10.67
N ASP A 414 20.43 -8.86 -9.73
CA ASP A 414 21.83 -9.23 -9.88
C ASP A 414 22.04 -10.36 -10.93
N ARG A 415 20.96 -11.02 -11.38
CA ARG A 415 21.04 -12.13 -12.36
C ARG A 415 20.99 -11.64 -13.79
N SER A 416 19.94 -10.89 -14.15
CA SER A 416 19.79 -10.31 -15.49
C SER A 416 18.66 -9.30 -15.55
N ARG A 417 18.72 -8.41 -16.54
CA ARG A 417 17.62 -7.50 -16.86
C ARG A 417 16.31 -8.25 -17.16
N SER A 418 16.38 -9.37 -17.87
CA SER A 418 15.22 -10.21 -18.15
C SER A 418 14.62 -10.82 -16.88
N ALA A 419 15.45 -11.26 -15.93
CA ALA A 419 14.97 -11.80 -14.66
C ALA A 419 14.24 -10.75 -13.82
N LEU A 420 14.71 -9.49 -13.84
CA LEU A 420 14.05 -8.36 -13.20
C LEU A 420 12.72 -7.99 -13.88
N LEU A 421 12.63 -8.06 -15.21
CA LEU A 421 11.36 -7.85 -15.92
C LEU A 421 10.32 -8.92 -15.53
N TRP A 422 10.71 -10.19 -15.48
CA TRP A 422 9.85 -11.27 -14.99
C TRP A 422 9.52 -11.14 -13.50
N CYS A 423 10.39 -10.52 -12.69
CA CYS A 423 10.06 -10.17 -11.30
C CYS A 423 8.87 -9.22 -11.26
N GLY A 424 8.94 -8.12 -12.04
CA GLY A 424 7.84 -7.17 -12.15
C GLY A 424 6.55 -7.83 -12.62
N ALA A 425 6.61 -8.71 -13.62
CA ALA A 425 5.45 -9.48 -14.08
C ALA A 425 4.88 -10.38 -12.96
N ALA A 426 5.72 -11.07 -12.20
CA ALA A 426 5.31 -11.94 -11.10
C ALA A 426 4.68 -11.15 -9.94
N VAL A 427 5.24 -9.99 -9.59
CA VAL A 427 4.67 -9.04 -8.60
C VAL A 427 3.24 -8.69 -9.00
N GLN A 428 3.06 -8.24 -10.24
CA GLN A 428 1.76 -7.76 -10.72
C GLN A 428 0.73 -8.88 -10.85
N LEU A 429 1.15 -10.04 -11.37
CA LEU A 429 0.31 -11.22 -11.45
C LEU A 429 -0.16 -11.66 -10.05
N GLY A 430 0.76 -11.70 -9.08
CA GLY A 430 0.45 -12.05 -7.69
C GLY A 430 -0.63 -11.13 -7.10
N SER A 431 -0.41 -9.82 -7.16
CA SER A 431 -1.35 -8.83 -6.63
C SER A 431 -2.71 -8.88 -7.34
N LEU A 432 -2.74 -9.07 -8.66
CA LEU A 432 -3.98 -9.20 -9.44
C LEU A 432 -4.75 -10.47 -9.03
N VAL A 433 -4.06 -11.61 -8.92
CA VAL A 433 -4.67 -12.87 -8.46
C VAL A 433 -5.25 -12.70 -7.06
N GLY A 434 -4.52 -12.05 -6.13
CA GLY A 434 -5.01 -11.78 -4.79
C GLY A 434 -6.29 -10.94 -4.76
N ALA A 435 -6.35 -9.87 -5.55
CA ALA A 435 -7.52 -9.00 -5.62
C ALA A 435 -8.72 -9.68 -6.30
N LEU A 436 -8.51 -10.37 -7.43
CA LEU A 436 -9.56 -11.10 -8.14
C LEU A 436 -10.09 -12.30 -7.35
N LEU A 437 -9.26 -12.89 -6.49
CA LEU A 437 -9.68 -13.89 -5.54
C LEU A 437 -10.55 -13.25 -4.45
N MET A 438 -10.03 -12.25 -3.72
CA MET A 438 -10.73 -11.74 -2.54
C MET A 438 -11.97 -10.91 -2.84
N PHE A 439 -12.03 -10.22 -3.97
CA PHE A 439 -13.19 -9.39 -4.32
C PHE A 439 -14.52 -10.17 -4.31
N PRO A 440 -14.67 -11.31 -5.02
CA PRO A 440 -15.89 -12.11 -4.94
C PRO A 440 -16.09 -12.75 -3.56
N LEU A 441 -15.03 -13.20 -2.87
CA LEU A 441 -15.16 -13.77 -1.51
C LEU A 441 -15.77 -12.76 -0.53
N VAL A 442 -15.34 -11.50 -0.60
CA VAL A 442 -15.79 -10.42 0.29
C VAL A 442 -17.13 -9.83 -0.14
N ASN A 443 -17.32 -9.54 -1.44
CA ASN A 443 -18.46 -8.73 -1.91
C ASN A 443 -19.64 -9.56 -2.43
N VAL A 444 -19.36 -10.72 -3.05
CA VAL A 444 -20.38 -11.53 -3.71
C VAL A 444 -20.82 -12.67 -2.80
N LEU A 445 -19.86 -13.46 -2.31
CA LEU A 445 -20.10 -14.58 -1.40
C LEU A 445 -20.32 -14.12 0.05
N ARG A 446 -19.89 -12.89 0.39
CA ARG A 446 -20.04 -12.28 1.73
C ARG A 446 -19.58 -13.22 2.85
N LEU A 447 -18.42 -13.84 2.67
CA LEU A 447 -17.88 -14.82 3.63
C LEU A 447 -17.45 -14.18 4.95
N PHE A 448 -17.26 -12.86 4.97
CA PHE A 448 -16.85 -12.11 6.15
C PHE A 448 -18.02 -11.27 6.66
N SER A 449 -18.29 -11.33 7.96
CA SER A 449 -19.41 -10.63 8.58
C SER A 449 -18.96 -9.34 9.24
N SER A 450 -19.70 -8.26 9.01
CA SER A 450 -19.52 -6.98 9.71
C SER A 450 -20.38 -6.90 10.96
N ALA A 451 -20.06 -5.99 11.89
CA ALA A 451 -20.93 -5.63 13.01
C ALA A 451 -20.81 -4.14 13.35
N ASP A 452 -21.75 -3.65 14.17
CA ASP A 452 -21.46 -2.54 15.08
C ASP A 452 -20.62 -3.09 16.24
N TYR A 453 -19.54 -2.41 16.61
CA TYR A 453 -18.61 -2.80 17.67
C TYR A 453 -19.25 -2.81 19.07
N CYS A 454 -20.20 -1.91 19.32
CA CYS A 454 -20.82 -1.68 20.63
C CYS A 454 -21.99 -2.62 20.93
N SER A 455 -22.51 -3.32 19.92
CA SER A 455 -23.59 -4.30 20.05
C SER A 455 -23.11 -5.75 19.98
N LEU A 456 -21.81 -6.01 20.12
CA LEU A 456 -21.23 -7.35 20.03
C LEU A 456 -21.50 -8.17 21.30
N ASP A 457 -22.47 -9.07 21.23
CA ASP A 457 -22.64 -10.16 22.21
C ASP A 457 -21.93 -11.43 21.71
N CYS A 458 -20.63 -11.51 21.99
CA CYS A 458 -19.87 -12.73 21.76
C CYS A 458 -19.96 -13.61 23.00
N SER A 459 -20.71 -14.73 22.91
CA SER A 459 -20.73 -15.72 24.00
C SER A 459 -19.33 -16.30 24.20
N ALA A 460 -18.82 -16.19 25.43
CA ALA A 460 -17.49 -16.66 25.83
C ALA A 460 -17.29 -18.17 25.64
#